data_AF-A0A0B1SHH9-F1
#
_entry.id   AF-A0A0B1SHH9-F1
#
_cell.length_a   1.000
_cell.length_b   1.000
_cell.length_c   1.000
_cell.angle_alpha   90.00
_cell.angle_beta   90.00
_cell.angle_gamma   90.00
#
_symmetry.space_group_name_H-M   'P 1'
#
loop_
_entity.id
_entity.type
_entity.pdbx_description
1 polymer ?
#
loop_
_entity_poly.entity_id
_entity_poly.type
_entity_poly.pdbx_seq_one_letter_code
_entity_poly.pdbx_strand_id
1 'polypeptide(L)'
;MLEKPVDPAVQAELQAQRDREKLPLEERLMQFKTMLAEKGVATGSTFEKELSKIVFDPRYLLLSATERRASKCHKVSFKCFDAYVREKLEQERAEKKRRMKEAKEKFQELLKEAELHGKSSFSSFGSKFGKDPRFKAVERMRDREDLFNEYVGELHKKEKEERRERKEKASCAKKEYLAMLTEQTSFTRKTKWSTAKKLLESDERYKAVESSSSREQMFRDYVEKLGDETQSDIEEEAEREKRLAADAAIAARQREVEAELGDKLRERDLESERHRMQEHQERFNALLVDLVGNLKSLFGASYVSAIIGFI
;
A
#
# COMPACT_ATOMS: atom_id res chain seq x y z
N MET A 1 68.55 24.48 -75.39
CA MET A 1 68.63 23.69 -74.14
C MET A 1 67.30 22.97 -74.00
N LEU A 2 67.24 21.66 -74.23
CA LEU A 2 66.03 20.87 -74.00
C LEU A 2 65.87 20.73 -72.49
N GLU A 3 64.92 21.45 -71.90
CA GLU A 3 64.53 21.23 -70.50
C GLU A 3 64.10 19.77 -70.37
N LYS A 4 64.82 19.01 -69.53
CA LYS A 4 64.43 17.63 -69.23
C LYS A 4 63.02 17.66 -68.63
N PRO A 5 62.10 16.80 -69.09
CA PRO A 5 60.77 16.74 -68.51
C PRO A 5 60.89 16.44 -67.02
N VAL A 6 60.29 17.31 -66.20
CA VAL A 6 60.26 17.13 -64.74
C VAL A 6 59.53 15.82 -64.44
N ASP A 7 60.14 14.99 -63.59
CA ASP A 7 59.59 13.70 -63.17
C ASP A 7 58.13 13.86 -62.69
N PRO A 8 57.18 13.03 -63.17
CA PRO A 8 55.78 13.09 -62.76
C PRO A 8 55.57 13.07 -61.23
N ALA A 9 56.40 12.35 -60.48
CA ALA A 9 56.34 12.31 -59.02
C ALA A 9 56.76 13.65 -58.40
N VAL A 10 57.75 14.33 -58.99
CA VAL A 10 58.19 15.65 -58.56
C VAL A 10 57.13 16.72 -58.86
N GLN A 11 56.47 16.64 -60.03
CA GLN A 11 55.35 17.51 -60.36
C GLN A 11 54.16 17.32 -59.41
N ALA A 12 53.81 16.08 -59.06
CA ALA A 12 52.73 15.76 -58.13
C ALA A 12 52.99 16.31 -56.71
N GLU A 13 54.23 16.22 -56.21
CA GLU A 13 54.59 16.77 -54.89
C GLU A 13 54.59 18.31 -54.91
N LEU A 14 55.06 18.95 -55.98
CA LEU A 14 54.98 20.41 -56.18
C LEU A 14 53.53 20.92 -56.19
N GLN A 15 52.64 20.21 -56.88
CA GLN A 15 51.22 20.54 -56.91
C GLN A 15 50.59 20.35 -55.52
N ALA A 16 50.86 19.23 -54.86
CA ALA A 16 50.38 18.98 -53.51
C ALA A 16 50.90 20.03 -52.51
N GLN A 17 52.13 20.54 -52.67
CA GLN A 17 52.65 21.62 -51.83
C GLN A 17 51.83 22.91 -51.98
N ARG A 18 51.48 23.30 -53.22
CA ARG A 18 50.58 24.43 -53.47
C ARG A 18 49.20 24.24 -52.85
N ASP A 19 48.68 23.01 -52.90
CA ASP A 19 47.37 22.70 -52.35
C ASP A 19 47.39 22.66 -50.81
N ARG A 20 48.52 22.26 -50.20
CA ARG A 20 48.75 22.34 -48.75
C ARG A 20 48.78 23.77 -48.22
N GLU A 21 49.33 24.71 -48.98
CA GLU A 21 49.38 26.13 -48.59
C GLU A 21 48.01 26.80 -48.64
N LYS A 22 47.11 26.30 -49.50
CA LYS A 22 45.75 26.82 -49.65
C LYS A 22 44.76 26.28 -48.62
N LEU A 23 44.97 25.05 -48.15
CA LEU A 23 44.01 24.34 -47.31
C LEU A 23 44.48 24.22 -45.86
N PRO A 24 43.64 24.57 -44.87
CA PRO A 24 43.97 24.38 -43.46
C PRO A 24 44.18 22.89 -43.13
N LEU A 25 44.98 22.61 -42.10
CA LEU A 25 45.32 21.24 -41.70
C LEU A 25 44.07 20.38 -41.46
N GLU A 26 43.02 20.93 -40.87
CA GLU A 26 41.79 20.21 -40.57
C GLU A 26 41.05 19.71 -41.82
N GLU A 27 40.97 20.53 -42.87
CA GLU A 27 40.39 20.11 -44.15
C GLU A 27 41.25 19.07 -44.86
N ARG A 28 42.58 19.19 -44.79
CA ARG A 28 43.51 18.18 -45.34
C ARG A 28 43.32 16.84 -44.64
N LEU A 29 43.15 16.84 -43.32
CA LEU A 29 42.86 15.64 -42.53
C LEU A 29 41.48 15.06 -42.86
N MET A 30 40.47 15.91 -43.09
CA MET A 30 39.15 15.47 -43.53
C MET A 30 39.21 14.78 -44.90
N GLN A 31 39.89 15.38 -45.88
CA GLN A 31 40.07 14.78 -47.21
C GLN A 31 40.83 13.45 -47.14
N PHE A 32 41.82 13.35 -46.26
CA PHE A 32 42.53 12.10 -46.00
C PHE A 32 41.61 11.03 -45.40
N LYS A 33 40.78 11.37 -44.41
CA LYS A 33 39.77 10.45 -43.85
C LYS A 33 38.75 9.99 -44.89
N THR A 34 38.25 10.90 -45.71
CA THR A 34 37.32 10.57 -46.81
C THR A 34 37.97 9.63 -47.82
N MET A 35 39.24 9.85 -48.15
CA MET A 35 40.02 8.95 -49.00
C MET A 35 40.14 7.55 -48.39
N LEU A 36 40.42 7.43 -47.08
CA LEU A 36 40.47 6.12 -46.40
C LEU A 36 39.12 5.37 -46.53
N ALA A 37 38.01 6.09 -46.45
CA ALA A 37 36.67 5.53 -46.66
C ALA A 37 36.45 5.05 -48.11
N GLU A 38 36.71 5.90 -49.09
CA GLU A 38 36.48 5.61 -50.51
C GLU A 38 37.36 4.49 -51.05
N LYS A 39 38.61 4.39 -50.56
CA LYS A 39 39.55 3.33 -50.96
C LYS A 39 39.28 2.01 -50.23
N GLY A 40 38.24 1.92 -49.41
CA GLY A 40 37.85 0.69 -48.73
C GLY A 40 38.95 0.16 -47.80
N VAL A 41 39.59 1.07 -47.08
CA VAL A 41 40.67 0.72 -46.15
C VAL A 41 40.09 -0.09 -44.99
N ALA A 42 40.62 -1.30 -44.79
CA ALA A 42 40.06 -2.26 -43.84
C ALA A 42 40.34 -1.84 -42.39
N THR A 43 39.28 -1.75 -41.58
CA THR A 43 39.34 -1.35 -40.15
C THR A 43 40.01 -2.39 -39.23
N GLY A 44 40.21 -3.63 -39.72
CA GLY A 44 40.92 -4.70 -39.01
C GLY A 44 42.34 -4.99 -39.50
N SER A 45 42.89 -4.18 -40.42
CA SER A 45 44.20 -4.37 -41.04
C SER A 45 45.21 -3.35 -40.52
N THR A 46 46.52 -3.60 -40.70
CA THR A 46 47.57 -2.63 -40.32
C THR A 46 47.73 -1.55 -41.39
N PHE A 47 48.11 -0.33 -40.98
CA PHE A 47 48.26 0.79 -41.91
C PHE A 47 49.25 0.48 -43.05
N GLU A 48 50.34 -0.25 -42.78
CA GLU A 48 51.31 -0.63 -43.81
C GLU A 48 50.71 -1.55 -44.88
N LYS A 49 49.79 -2.44 -44.51
CA LYS A 49 49.12 -3.36 -45.45
C LYS A 49 48.11 -2.65 -46.34
N GLU A 50 47.52 -1.58 -45.82
CA GLU A 50 46.53 -0.77 -46.54
C GLU A 50 47.17 0.39 -47.32
N LEU A 51 48.47 0.66 -47.10
CA LEU A 51 49.20 1.79 -47.68
C LEU A 51 49.18 1.78 -49.21
N SER A 52 49.30 0.62 -49.84
CA SER A 52 49.28 0.47 -51.30
C SER A 52 47.95 0.89 -51.94
N LYS A 53 46.85 0.88 -51.17
CA LYS A 53 45.52 1.31 -51.65
C LYS A 53 45.38 2.84 -51.72
N ILE A 54 46.22 3.57 -50.99
CA ILE A 54 46.09 5.03 -50.81
C ILE A 54 47.29 5.80 -51.35
N VAL A 55 48.48 5.18 -51.48
CA VAL A 55 49.73 5.86 -51.87
C VAL A 55 49.66 6.53 -53.26
N PHE A 56 48.81 6.02 -54.15
CA PHE A 56 48.61 6.56 -55.50
C PHE A 56 47.50 7.64 -55.58
N ASP A 57 46.75 7.88 -54.50
CA ASP A 57 45.71 8.90 -54.47
C ASP A 57 46.34 10.28 -54.22
N PRO A 58 46.01 11.33 -55.02
CA PRO A 58 46.55 12.67 -54.82
C PRO A 58 46.35 13.21 -53.39
N ARG A 59 45.26 12.82 -52.72
CA ARG A 59 44.95 13.24 -51.35
C ARG A 59 45.92 12.67 -50.32
N TYR A 60 46.63 11.59 -50.62
CA TYR A 60 47.72 11.08 -49.77
C TYR A 60 48.87 12.09 -49.67
N LEU A 61 49.12 12.85 -50.74
CA LEU A 61 50.10 13.92 -50.76
C LEU A 61 49.61 15.20 -50.07
N LEU A 62 48.33 15.33 -49.69
CA LEU A 62 47.89 16.50 -48.91
C LEU A 62 48.47 16.51 -47.50
N LEU A 63 49.02 15.39 -47.03
CA LEU A 63 49.90 15.33 -45.86
C LEU A 63 51.35 15.46 -46.32
N SER A 64 52.10 16.39 -45.74
CA SER A 64 53.51 16.62 -46.04
C SER A 64 54.37 15.39 -45.73
N ALA A 65 55.55 15.31 -46.35
CA ALA A 65 56.47 14.20 -46.08
C ALA A 65 56.88 14.10 -44.60
N THR A 66 56.94 15.23 -43.88
CA THR A 66 57.17 15.28 -42.43
C THR A 66 55.92 14.91 -41.63
N GLU A 67 54.72 15.30 -42.07
CA GLU A 67 53.45 14.84 -41.51
C GLU A 67 53.25 13.32 -41.71
N ARG A 68 53.82 12.75 -42.79
CA ARG A 68 53.79 11.31 -43.11
C ARG A 68 54.89 10.48 -42.42
N ARG A 69 56.12 11.00 -42.24
CA ARG A 69 57.30 10.24 -41.75
C ARG A 69 57.78 10.56 -40.33
N ALA A 70 57.48 11.74 -39.77
CA ALA A 70 58.11 12.14 -38.51
C ALA A 70 57.63 11.25 -37.34
N SER A 71 58.54 10.75 -36.50
CA SER A 71 58.23 9.91 -35.32
C SER A 71 57.24 10.55 -34.32
N LYS A 72 57.13 11.90 -34.26
CA LYS A 72 56.07 12.62 -33.51
C LYS A 72 54.70 12.65 -34.23
N CYS A 73 54.70 12.52 -35.56
CA CYS A 73 53.55 12.55 -36.46
C CYS A 73 53.15 11.16 -36.99
N HIS A 74 53.95 10.11 -36.75
CA HIS A 74 53.46 8.73 -36.68
C HIS A 74 52.24 8.73 -35.78
N LYS A 75 52.30 9.44 -34.64
CA LYS A 75 51.15 9.72 -33.79
C LYS A 75 49.99 10.45 -34.47
N VAL A 76 50.15 11.31 -35.49
CA VAL A 76 49.03 12.06 -36.11
C VAL A 76 48.40 11.31 -37.28
N SER A 77 49.18 10.77 -38.21
CA SER A 77 48.65 9.94 -39.30
C SER A 77 48.07 8.63 -38.77
N PHE A 78 48.73 8.00 -37.78
CA PHE A 78 48.20 6.85 -37.05
C PHE A 78 46.97 7.24 -36.22
N LYS A 79 46.95 8.40 -35.55
CA LYS A 79 45.72 8.89 -34.88
C LYS A 79 44.58 9.13 -35.85
N CYS A 80 44.83 9.59 -37.08
CA CYS A 80 43.78 9.82 -38.07
C CYS A 80 43.23 8.50 -38.60
N PHE A 81 44.11 7.53 -38.86
CA PHE A 81 43.72 6.16 -39.19
C PHE A 81 42.98 5.47 -38.03
N ASP A 82 43.50 5.52 -36.80
CA ASP A 82 42.86 4.99 -35.59
C ASP A 82 41.52 5.67 -35.30
N ALA A 83 41.44 7.00 -35.49
CA ALA A 83 40.20 7.74 -35.34
C ALA A 83 39.19 7.32 -36.42
N TYR A 84 39.62 7.14 -37.66
CA TYR A 84 38.78 6.62 -38.74
C TYR A 84 38.30 5.19 -38.44
N VAL A 85 39.20 4.29 -38.01
CA VAL A 85 38.86 2.90 -37.63
C VAL A 85 37.87 2.88 -36.46
N ARG A 86 38.13 3.69 -35.41
CA ARG A 86 37.24 3.81 -34.25
C ARG A 86 35.88 4.37 -34.65
N GLU A 87 35.85 5.46 -35.40
CA GLU A 87 34.63 6.13 -35.85
C GLU A 87 33.80 5.21 -36.75
N LYS A 88 34.43 4.45 -37.66
CA LYS A 88 33.72 3.45 -38.49
C LYS A 88 33.14 2.32 -37.66
N LEU A 89 33.91 1.77 -36.72
CA LEU A 89 33.43 0.70 -35.84
C LEU A 89 32.29 1.20 -34.92
N GLU A 90 32.38 2.44 -34.44
CA GLU A 90 31.33 3.08 -33.66
C GLU A 90 30.08 3.37 -34.50
N GLN A 91 30.24 3.85 -35.74
CA GLN A 91 29.14 4.05 -36.69
C GLN A 91 28.40 2.74 -36.98
N GLU A 92 29.11 1.65 -37.29
CA GLU A 92 28.49 0.34 -37.52
C GLU A 92 27.75 -0.19 -36.28
N ARG A 93 28.34 -0.04 -35.08
CA ARG A 93 27.69 -0.41 -33.82
C ARG A 93 26.47 0.46 -33.52
N ALA A 94 26.58 1.76 -33.74
CA ALA A 94 25.50 2.71 -33.54
C ALA A 94 24.34 2.46 -34.51
N GLU A 95 24.65 2.17 -35.77
CA GLU A 95 23.65 1.82 -36.78
C GLU A 95 22.96 0.49 -36.46
N LYS A 96 23.71 -0.54 -36.05
CA LYS A 96 23.13 -1.80 -35.57
C LYS A 96 22.23 -1.57 -34.36
N LYS A 97 22.66 -0.74 -33.39
CA LYS A 97 21.87 -0.38 -32.21
C LYS A 97 20.61 0.39 -32.59
N ARG A 98 20.71 1.35 -33.52
CA ARG A 98 19.58 2.12 -34.06
C ARG A 98 18.56 1.19 -34.72
N ARG A 99 19.00 0.29 -35.60
CA ARG A 99 18.14 -0.70 -36.26
C ARG A 99 17.40 -1.59 -35.27
N MET A 100 18.09 -2.09 -34.25
CA MET A 100 17.47 -2.91 -33.19
C MET A 100 16.44 -2.10 -32.38
N LYS A 101 16.73 -0.82 -32.09
CA LYS A 101 15.82 0.07 -31.38
C LYS A 101 14.56 0.35 -32.19
N GLU A 102 14.71 0.71 -33.47
CA GLU A 102 13.58 0.94 -34.38
C GLU A 102 12.72 -0.32 -34.57
N ALA A 103 13.34 -1.50 -34.65
CA ALA A 103 12.62 -2.77 -34.70
C ALA A 103 11.80 -3.01 -33.42
N LYS A 104 12.36 -2.71 -32.24
CA LYS A 104 11.65 -2.80 -30.95
C LYS A 104 10.49 -1.81 -30.87
N GLU A 105 10.68 -0.56 -31.30
CA GLU A 105 9.63 0.48 -31.32
C GLU A 105 8.46 0.06 -32.23
N LYS A 106 8.74 -0.40 -33.46
CA LYS A 106 7.71 -0.91 -34.39
C LYS A 106 7.01 -2.17 -33.87
N PHE A 107 7.71 -3.05 -33.15
CA PHE A 107 7.09 -4.20 -32.50
C PHE A 107 6.13 -3.76 -31.38
N GLN A 108 6.48 -2.73 -30.62
CA GLN A 108 5.59 -2.16 -29.60
C GLN A 108 4.34 -1.50 -30.20
N GLU A 109 4.46 -0.85 -31.36
CA GLU A 109 3.30 -0.35 -32.11
C GLU A 109 2.36 -1.49 -32.52
N LEU A 110 2.91 -2.58 -33.03
CA LEU A 110 2.14 -3.79 -33.36
C LEU A 110 1.41 -4.36 -32.13
N LEU A 111 2.06 -4.38 -30.96
CA LEU A 111 1.42 -4.83 -29.71
C LEU A 111 0.23 -3.94 -29.31
N LYS A 112 0.33 -2.62 -29.53
CA LYS A 112 -0.77 -1.67 -29.26
C LYS A 112 -1.93 -1.84 -30.23
N GLU A 113 -1.65 -2.12 -31.50
CA GLU A 113 -2.67 -2.38 -32.51
C GLU A 113 -3.35 -3.74 -32.36
N ALA A 114 -2.70 -4.70 -31.67
CA ALA A 114 -3.18 -6.07 -31.54
C ALA A 114 -4.33 -6.28 -30.54
N GLU A 115 -4.87 -5.20 -29.94
CA GLU A 115 -5.98 -5.23 -28.97
C GLU A 115 -5.80 -6.31 -27.88
N LEU A 116 -4.59 -6.36 -27.31
CA LEU A 116 -4.24 -7.32 -26.26
C LEU A 116 -4.90 -6.94 -24.93
N HIS A 117 -5.07 -7.95 -24.07
CA HIS A 117 -5.58 -7.79 -22.70
C HIS A 117 -4.64 -8.51 -21.71
N GLY A 118 -4.81 -8.27 -20.41
CA GLY A 118 -3.93 -8.82 -19.36
C GLY A 118 -3.85 -10.36 -19.24
N LYS A 119 -4.55 -11.13 -20.09
CA LYS A 119 -4.48 -12.59 -20.17
C LYS A 119 -4.15 -13.11 -21.58
N SER A 120 -3.77 -12.23 -22.51
CA SER A 120 -3.37 -12.64 -23.85
C SER A 120 -2.10 -13.47 -23.81
N SER A 121 -2.00 -14.50 -24.66
CA SER A 121 -0.83 -15.39 -24.70
C SER A 121 0.06 -15.11 -25.90
N PHE A 122 1.37 -15.24 -25.72
CA PHE A 122 2.35 -15.02 -26.80
C PHE A 122 2.11 -15.98 -27.99
N SER A 123 1.73 -17.23 -27.71
CA SER A 123 1.40 -18.22 -28.76
C SER A 123 0.27 -17.75 -29.67
N SER A 124 -0.82 -17.20 -29.09
CA SER A 124 -1.95 -16.69 -29.87
C SER A 124 -1.57 -15.46 -30.69
N PHE A 125 -0.77 -14.56 -30.11
CA PHE A 125 -0.25 -13.37 -30.78
C PHE A 125 0.67 -13.74 -31.95
N GLY A 126 1.66 -14.61 -31.70
CA GLY A 126 2.60 -15.07 -32.71
C GLY A 126 1.92 -15.82 -33.87
N SER A 127 0.84 -16.56 -33.60
CA SER A 127 0.06 -17.23 -34.64
C SER A 127 -0.66 -16.24 -35.57
N LYS A 128 -1.16 -15.13 -35.03
CA LYS A 128 -1.86 -14.08 -35.82
C LYS A 128 -0.89 -13.16 -36.55
N PHE A 129 0.16 -12.70 -35.88
CA PHE A 129 1.05 -11.65 -36.38
C PHE A 129 2.42 -12.15 -36.86
N GLY A 130 2.66 -13.46 -36.87
CA GLY A 130 3.97 -14.03 -37.24
C GLY A 130 4.46 -13.73 -38.66
N LYS A 131 3.55 -13.32 -39.56
CA LYS A 131 3.90 -12.89 -40.93
C LYS A 131 4.18 -11.39 -41.04
N ASP A 132 3.84 -10.60 -40.03
CA ASP A 132 4.01 -9.14 -40.03
C ASP A 132 5.50 -8.75 -40.10
N PRO A 133 5.89 -7.79 -40.97
CA PRO A 133 7.26 -7.32 -41.05
C PRO A 133 7.82 -6.80 -39.72
N ARG A 134 7.00 -6.13 -38.90
CA ARG A 134 7.37 -5.59 -37.58
C ARG A 134 7.62 -6.72 -36.57
N PHE A 135 6.86 -7.81 -36.65
CA PHE A 135 7.12 -9.02 -35.85
C PHE A 135 8.46 -9.67 -36.23
N LYS A 136 8.76 -9.75 -37.53
CA LYS A 136 10.00 -10.33 -38.05
C LYS A 136 11.23 -9.44 -37.85
N ALA A 137 11.05 -8.12 -37.76
CA ALA A 137 12.13 -7.15 -37.59
C ALA A 137 12.94 -7.36 -36.29
N VAL A 138 12.30 -7.89 -35.24
CA VAL A 138 13.00 -8.34 -34.03
C VAL A 138 13.56 -9.73 -34.31
N GLU A 139 14.88 -9.87 -34.45
CA GLU A 139 15.50 -11.11 -34.93
C GLU A 139 15.37 -12.28 -33.93
N ARG A 140 15.49 -12.01 -32.62
CA ARG A 140 15.51 -13.05 -31.58
C ARG A 140 14.11 -13.33 -31.04
N MET A 141 13.73 -14.62 -31.01
CA MET A 141 12.44 -15.04 -30.45
C MET A 141 12.28 -14.66 -28.98
N ARG A 142 13.34 -14.81 -28.17
CA ARG A 142 13.32 -14.42 -26.76
C ARG A 142 12.99 -12.94 -26.57
N ASP A 143 13.63 -12.07 -27.35
CA ASP A 143 13.38 -10.64 -27.29
C ASP A 143 11.92 -10.31 -27.66
N ARG A 144 11.31 -11.05 -28.62
CA ARG A 144 9.88 -10.88 -28.97
C ARG A 144 8.97 -11.24 -27.79
N GLU A 145 9.25 -12.36 -27.14
CA GLU A 145 8.48 -12.85 -25.99
C GLU A 145 8.63 -11.93 -24.77
N ASP A 146 9.85 -11.46 -24.49
CA ASP A 146 10.12 -10.50 -23.42
C ASP A 146 9.35 -9.18 -23.63
N LEU A 147 9.36 -8.65 -24.86
CA LEU A 147 8.59 -7.43 -25.21
C LEU A 147 7.08 -7.63 -25.08
N PHE A 148 6.58 -8.79 -25.48
CA PHE A 148 5.17 -9.13 -25.34
C PHE A 148 4.77 -9.25 -23.87
N ASN A 149 5.56 -9.96 -23.07
CA ASN A 149 5.30 -10.18 -21.65
C ASN A 149 5.38 -8.88 -20.85
N GLU A 150 6.32 -8.00 -21.17
CA GLU A 150 6.40 -6.65 -20.61
C GLU A 150 5.10 -5.88 -20.89
N TYR A 151 4.65 -5.86 -22.15
CA TYR A 151 3.43 -5.15 -22.54
C TYR A 151 2.15 -5.71 -21.91
N VAL A 152 1.96 -7.04 -21.94
CA VAL A 152 0.80 -7.70 -21.32
C VAL A 152 0.84 -7.57 -19.80
N GLY A 153 2.02 -7.61 -19.19
CA GLY A 153 2.22 -7.36 -17.77
C GLY A 153 1.78 -5.96 -17.36
N GLU A 154 2.17 -4.94 -18.14
CA GLU A 154 1.73 -3.55 -17.91
C GLU A 154 0.23 -3.38 -18.13
N LEU A 155 -0.37 -4.00 -19.16
CA LEU A 155 -1.82 -4.01 -19.35
C LEU A 155 -2.55 -4.63 -18.15
N HIS A 156 -2.10 -5.81 -17.69
CA HIS A 156 -2.69 -6.47 -16.53
C HIS A 156 -2.58 -5.62 -15.25
N LYS A 157 -1.43 -4.96 -15.05
CA LYS A 157 -1.22 -4.05 -13.91
C LYS A 157 -2.16 -2.85 -14.00
N LYS A 158 -2.30 -2.24 -15.17
CA LYS A 158 -3.20 -1.10 -15.43
C LYS A 158 -4.66 -1.49 -15.20
N GLU A 159 -5.13 -2.60 -15.75
CA GLU A 159 -6.50 -3.11 -15.55
C GLU A 159 -6.79 -3.38 -14.05
N LYS A 160 -5.82 -3.96 -13.33
CA LYS A 160 -5.94 -4.22 -11.89
C LYS A 160 -6.00 -2.92 -11.09
N GLU A 161 -5.19 -1.93 -11.44
CA GLU A 161 -5.17 -0.62 -10.81
C GLU A 161 -6.46 0.16 -11.07
N GLU A 162 -6.93 0.24 -12.31
CA GLU A 162 -8.22 0.87 -12.65
C GLU A 162 -9.38 0.22 -11.89
N ARG A 163 -9.37 -1.11 -11.74
CA ARG A 163 -10.37 -1.82 -10.93
C ARG A 163 -10.27 -1.45 -9.45
N ARG A 164 -9.06 -1.29 -8.91
CA ARG A 164 -8.83 -0.86 -7.52
C ARG A 164 -9.34 0.56 -7.31
N GLU A 165 -8.94 1.49 -8.17
CA GLU A 165 -9.38 2.89 -8.11
C GLU A 165 -10.90 3.01 -8.24
N ARG A 166 -11.53 2.25 -9.14
CA ARG A 166 -13.00 2.24 -9.26
C ARG A 166 -13.67 1.76 -7.98
N LYS A 167 -13.14 0.72 -7.33
CA LYS A 167 -13.64 0.22 -6.04
C LYS A 167 -13.44 1.26 -4.93
N GLU A 168 -12.29 1.91 -4.90
CA GLU A 168 -11.96 2.93 -3.90
C GLU A 168 -12.84 4.16 -4.06
N LYS A 169 -13.01 4.68 -5.28
CA LYS A 169 -13.96 5.75 -5.61
C LYS A 169 -15.39 5.39 -5.20
N ALA A 170 -15.84 4.18 -5.53
CA ALA A 170 -17.16 3.71 -5.11
C ALA A 170 -17.28 3.60 -3.58
N SER A 171 -16.23 3.18 -2.88
CA SER A 171 -16.20 3.13 -1.42
C SER A 171 -16.25 4.52 -0.79
N CYS A 172 -15.53 5.49 -1.35
CA CYS A 172 -15.54 6.88 -0.92
C CYS A 172 -16.94 7.50 -1.09
N ALA A 173 -17.53 7.35 -2.28
CA ALA A 173 -18.89 7.81 -2.56
C ALA A 173 -19.92 7.20 -1.59
N LYS A 174 -19.80 5.91 -1.25
CA LYS A 174 -20.67 5.28 -0.25
C LYS A 174 -20.48 5.88 1.14
N LYS A 175 -19.24 6.13 1.57
CA LYS A 175 -18.95 6.73 2.88
C LYS A 175 -19.54 8.14 2.98
N GLU A 176 -19.34 8.95 1.94
CA GLU A 176 -19.88 10.32 1.86
C GLU A 176 -21.41 10.34 1.80
N TYR A 177 -22.01 9.39 1.08
CA TYR A 177 -23.46 9.20 1.06
C TYR A 177 -24.01 8.87 2.45
N LEU A 178 -23.36 7.98 3.20
CA LEU A 178 -23.77 7.65 4.56
C LEU A 178 -23.61 8.86 5.50
N ALA A 179 -22.53 9.63 5.37
CA ALA A 179 -22.35 10.86 6.14
C ALA A 179 -23.49 11.88 5.87
N MET A 180 -23.85 12.06 4.59
CA MET A 180 -24.99 12.87 4.19
C MET A 180 -26.30 12.38 4.82
N LEU A 181 -26.54 11.06 4.87
CA LEU A 181 -27.72 10.51 5.56
C LEU A 181 -27.70 10.83 7.06
N THR A 182 -26.56 10.71 7.73
CA THR A 182 -26.43 11.01 9.17
C THR A 182 -26.63 12.48 9.50
N GLU A 183 -26.33 13.40 8.57
CA GLU A 183 -26.57 14.83 8.74
C GLU A 183 -28.07 15.20 8.71
N GLN A 184 -28.92 14.33 8.14
CA GLN A 184 -30.35 14.57 8.04
C GLN A 184 -31.08 14.16 9.33
N THR A 185 -31.32 15.14 10.21
CA THR A 185 -32.06 14.96 11.47
C THR A 185 -33.55 14.68 11.28
N SER A 186 -34.10 14.93 10.08
CA SER A 186 -35.52 14.71 9.77
C SER A 186 -35.88 13.25 9.46
N PHE A 187 -34.88 12.37 9.29
CA PHE A 187 -35.10 10.97 9.00
C PHE A 187 -35.42 10.18 10.28
N THR A 188 -36.44 9.32 10.16
CA THR A 188 -36.95 8.42 11.20
C THR A 188 -37.18 7.04 10.60
N ARG A 189 -37.35 5.99 11.42
CA ARG A 189 -37.63 4.61 10.97
C ARG A 189 -38.78 4.49 9.96
N LYS A 190 -39.77 5.40 10.05
CA LYS A 190 -40.97 5.42 9.21
C LYS A 190 -40.78 6.22 7.90
N THR A 191 -39.62 6.83 7.70
CA THR A 191 -39.35 7.68 6.52
C THR A 191 -39.28 6.82 5.27
N LYS A 192 -40.15 7.11 4.30
CA LYS A 192 -40.19 6.41 3.01
C LYS A 192 -39.06 6.91 2.10
N TRP A 193 -38.50 5.98 1.32
CA TRP A 193 -37.47 6.27 0.32
C TRP A 193 -37.87 7.40 -0.65
N SER A 194 -39.13 7.45 -1.08
CA SER A 194 -39.64 8.50 -1.97
C SER A 194 -39.50 9.91 -1.39
N THR A 195 -39.64 10.05 -0.07
CA THR A 195 -39.51 11.34 0.63
C THR A 195 -38.04 11.70 0.79
N ALA A 196 -37.22 10.75 1.23
CA ALA A 196 -35.77 10.95 1.37
C ALA A 196 -35.12 11.28 0.02
N LYS A 197 -35.49 10.58 -1.06
CA LYS A 197 -34.98 10.84 -2.40
C LYS A 197 -35.17 12.29 -2.84
N LYS A 198 -36.38 12.86 -2.65
CA LYS A 198 -36.66 14.26 -3.02
C LYS A 198 -35.81 15.26 -2.24
N LEU A 199 -35.45 14.93 -1.01
CA LEU A 199 -34.61 15.79 -0.16
C LEU A 199 -33.12 15.68 -0.54
N LEU A 200 -32.68 14.52 -1.02
CA LEU A 200 -31.27 14.21 -1.26
C LEU A 200 -30.83 14.38 -2.72
N GLU A 201 -31.76 14.38 -3.69
CA GLU A 201 -31.42 14.28 -5.13
C GLU A 201 -30.57 15.43 -5.68
N SER A 202 -30.58 16.58 -5.03
CA SER A 202 -29.75 17.73 -5.39
C SER A 202 -28.31 17.64 -4.90
N ASP A 203 -28.01 16.85 -3.85
CA ASP A 203 -26.68 16.75 -3.23
C ASP A 203 -25.71 16.00 -4.15
N GLU A 204 -24.49 16.50 -4.30
CA GLU A 204 -23.45 15.88 -5.12
C GLU A 204 -23.04 14.49 -4.58
N ARG A 205 -23.08 14.28 -3.26
CA ARG A 205 -22.81 12.98 -2.60
C ARG A 205 -23.91 11.96 -2.92
N TYR A 206 -25.13 12.40 -3.17
CA TYR A 206 -26.22 11.55 -3.67
C TYR A 206 -25.95 11.11 -5.11
N LYS A 207 -25.51 12.04 -5.98
CA LYS A 207 -25.20 11.75 -7.38
C LYS A 207 -23.94 10.88 -7.55
N ALA A 208 -22.97 11.00 -6.66
CA ALA A 208 -21.73 10.23 -6.66
C ALA A 208 -21.96 8.71 -6.54
N VAL A 209 -23.08 8.29 -5.95
CA VAL A 209 -23.49 6.87 -5.94
C VAL A 209 -24.34 6.58 -7.18
N GLU A 210 -23.69 6.09 -8.23
CA GLU A 210 -24.30 5.84 -9.54
C GLU A 210 -25.57 4.96 -9.45
N SER A 211 -25.49 3.85 -8.70
CA SER A 211 -26.57 2.86 -8.62
C SER A 211 -27.74 3.34 -7.75
N SER A 212 -28.93 3.49 -8.36
CA SER A 212 -30.16 3.85 -7.63
C SER A 212 -30.58 2.79 -6.62
N SER A 213 -30.43 1.50 -6.94
CA SER A 213 -30.75 0.42 -6.01
C SER A 213 -29.80 0.39 -4.82
N SER A 214 -28.51 0.70 -5.04
CA SER A 214 -27.53 0.80 -3.96
C SER A 214 -27.84 1.97 -3.03
N ARG A 215 -28.28 3.12 -3.56
CA ARG A 215 -28.70 4.28 -2.76
C ARG A 215 -29.88 3.94 -1.86
N GLU A 216 -30.90 3.31 -2.43
CA GLU A 216 -32.09 2.89 -1.70
C GLU A 216 -31.77 1.86 -0.60
N GLN A 217 -30.95 0.85 -0.91
CA GLN A 217 -30.55 -0.14 0.09
C GLN A 217 -29.80 0.51 1.25
N MET A 218 -28.81 1.37 0.98
CA MET A 218 -28.06 2.06 2.04
C MET A 218 -28.96 2.96 2.90
N PHE A 219 -29.98 3.59 2.30
CA PHE A 219 -30.98 4.34 3.04
C PHE A 219 -31.84 3.44 3.94
N ARG A 220 -32.31 2.30 3.43
CA ARG A 220 -33.07 1.32 4.22
C ARG A 220 -32.24 0.83 5.41
N ASP A 221 -30.98 0.46 5.18
CA ASP A 221 -30.05 0.02 6.23
C ASP A 221 -29.81 1.12 7.28
N TYR A 222 -29.72 2.39 6.85
CA TYR A 222 -29.57 3.54 7.75
C TYR A 222 -30.81 3.75 8.62
N VAL A 223 -32.00 3.73 8.01
CA VAL A 223 -33.28 3.95 8.70
C VAL A 223 -33.63 2.79 9.64
N GLU A 224 -33.24 1.56 9.31
CA GLU A 224 -33.38 0.40 10.21
C GLU A 224 -32.51 0.55 11.48
N LYS A 225 -31.33 1.17 11.35
CA LYS A 225 -30.42 1.43 12.48
C LYS A 225 -30.85 2.57 13.39
N LEU A 226 -31.76 3.45 12.97
CA LEU A 226 -32.24 4.57 13.79
C LEU A 226 -33.11 4.12 14.98
N GLY A 227 -33.43 2.82 15.11
CA GLY A 227 -34.30 2.29 16.17
C GLY A 227 -35.77 2.66 15.97
N ASP A 228 -36.68 1.90 16.58
CA ASP A 228 -38.11 2.27 16.67
C ASP A 228 -38.44 2.94 18.02
N GLU A 229 -37.46 2.96 18.93
CA GLU A 229 -37.59 3.54 20.25
C GLU A 229 -37.77 5.04 20.12
N THR A 230 -39.01 5.47 20.34
CA THR A 230 -39.26 6.89 20.54
C THR A 230 -38.58 7.30 21.85
N GLN A 231 -38.15 8.54 21.94
CA GLN A 231 -37.65 9.11 23.20
C GLN A 231 -38.64 8.87 24.37
N SER A 232 -39.94 8.79 24.06
CA SER A 232 -41.01 8.44 25.01
C SER A 232 -40.91 7.00 25.53
N ASP A 233 -40.55 6.03 24.69
CA ASP A 233 -40.44 4.62 25.09
C ASP A 233 -39.24 4.43 26.05
N ILE A 234 -38.13 5.11 25.78
CA ILE A 234 -36.93 5.13 26.63
C ILE A 234 -37.25 5.79 27.98
N GLU A 235 -37.96 6.91 27.97
CA GLU A 235 -38.37 7.62 29.19
C GLU A 235 -39.36 6.81 30.04
N GLU A 236 -40.30 6.10 29.41
CA GLU A 236 -41.28 5.25 30.10
C GLU A 236 -40.66 3.99 30.70
N GLU A 237 -39.63 3.41 30.05
CA GLU A 237 -38.87 2.30 30.61
C GLU A 237 -38.00 2.73 31.80
N ALA A 238 -37.30 3.87 31.70
CA ALA A 238 -36.52 4.42 32.81
C ALA A 238 -37.39 4.76 34.03
N GLU A 239 -38.60 5.30 33.81
CA GLU A 239 -39.56 5.59 34.88
C GLU A 239 -40.11 4.31 35.53
N ARG A 240 -40.34 3.24 34.74
CA ARG A 240 -40.72 1.92 35.28
C ARG A 240 -39.60 1.30 36.12
N GLU A 241 -38.36 1.39 35.66
CA GLU A 241 -37.19 0.90 36.42
C GLU A 241 -37.04 1.65 37.75
N LYS A 242 -37.21 2.97 37.74
CA LYS A 242 -37.20 3.80 38.95
C LYS A 242 -38.30 3.43 39.95
N ARG A 243 -39.50 3.08 39.46
CA ARG A 243 -40.61 2.60 40.30
C ARG A 243 -40.30 1.25 40.93
N LEU A 244 -39.80 0.30 40.15
CA LEU A 244 -39.40 -1.02 40.67
C LEU A 244 -38.27 -0.90 41.69
N ALA A 245 -37.31 0.00 41.47
CA ALA A 245 -36.25 0.27 42.44
C ALA A 245 -36.80 0.89 43.73
N ALA A 246 -37.77 1.81 43.64
CA ALA A 246 -38.42 2.40 44.81
C ALA A 246 -39.24 1.36 45.60
N ASP A 247 -40.00 0.51 44.91
CA ASP A 247 -40.79 -0.56 45.53
C ASP A 247 -39.87 -1.60 46.19
N ALA A 248 -38.75 -1.96 45.55
CA ALA A 248 -37.74 -2.84 46.13
C ALA A 248 -37.10 -2.23 47.38
N ALA A 249 -36.84 -0.91 47.39
CA ALA A 249 -36.30 -0.21 48.57
C ALA A 249 -37.32 -0.18 49.73
N ILE A 250 -38.61 0.04 49.44
CA ILE A 250 -39.68 -0.01 50.44
C ILE A 250 -39.81 -1.42 51.01
N ALA A 251 -39.82 -2.45 50.16
CA ALA A 251 -39.91 -3.84 50.58
C ALA A 251 -38.69 -4.27 51.43
N ALA A 252 -37.48 -3.80 51.08
CA ALA A 252 -36.29 -4.04 51.89
C ALA A 252 -36.42 -3.41 53.28
N ARG A 253 -36.89 -2.16 53.36
CA ARG A 253 -37.11 -1.48 54.65
C ARG A 253 -38.20 -2.15 55.49
N GLN A 254 -39.28 -2.63 54.86
CA GLN A 254 -40.33 -3.37 55.55
C GLN A 254 -39.79 -4.66 56.18
N ARG A 255 -38.98 -5.44 55.44
CA ARG A 255 -38.34 -6.65 56.00
C ARG A 255 -37.42 -6.35 57.17
N GLU A 256 -36.68 -5.24 57.11
CA GLU A 256 -35.81 -4.80 58.20
C GLU A 256 -36.63 -4.45 59.46
N VAL A 257 -37.72 -3.70 59.30
CA VAL A 257 -38.63 -3.36 60.41
C VAL A 257 -39.29 -4.60 61.00
N GLU A 258 -39.72 -5.56 60.16
CA GLU A 258 -40.27 -6.84 60.62
C GLU A 258 -39.24 -7.67 61.40
N ALA A 259 -37.98 -7.69 60.94
CA ALA A 259 -36.88 -8.36 61.63
C ALA A 259 -36.61 -7.72 63.00
N GLU A 260 -36.51 -6.39 63.07
CA GLU A 260 -36.33 -5.65 64.32
C GLU A 260 -37.49 -5.89 65.30
N LEU A 261 -38.73 -5.90 64.81
CA LEU A 261 -39.89 -6.20 65.63
C LEU A 261 -39.84 -7.64 66.16
N GLY A 262 -39.43 -8.59 65.32
CA GLY A 262 -39.23 -9.98 65.70
C GLY A 262 -38.10 -10.17 66.73
N ASP A 263 -37.03 -9.38 66.65
CA ASP A 263 -35.96 -9.36 67.65
C ASP A 263 -36.45 -8.80 68.99
N LYS A 264 -37.16 -7.67 68.98
CA LYS A 264 -37.75 -7.07 70.19
C LYS A 264 -38.73 -8.01 70.90
N LEU A 265 -39.56 -8.72 70.15
CA LEU A 265 -40.47 -9.71 70.71
C LEU A 265 -39.72 -10.86 71.37
N ARG A 266 -38.67 -11.40 70.72
CA ARG A 266 -37.81 -12.44 71.28
C ARG A 266 -37.07 -11.97 72.55
N GLU A 267 -36.58 -10.74 72.56
CA GLU A 267 -35.92 -10.15 73.72
C GLU A 267 -36.86 -10.03 74.92
N ARG A 268 -38.09 -9.52 74.70
CA ARG A 268 -39.13 -9.44 75.72
C ARG A 268 -39.48 -10.82 76.28
N ASP A 269 -39.59 -11.84 75.43
CA ASP A 269 -39.91 -13.21 75.86
C ASP A 269 -38.77 -13.81 76.70
N LEU A 270 -37.51 -13.58 76.30
CA LEU A 270 -36.33 -13.97 77.08
C LEU A 270 -36.27 -13.25 78.43
N GLU A 271 -36.59 -11.96 78.48
CA GLU A 271 -36.65 -11.18 79.71
C GLU A 271 -37.76 -11.68 80.63
N SER A 272 -38.93 -12.01 80.07
CA SER A 272 -40.06 -12.57 80.81
C SER A 272 -39.74 -13.96 81.39
N GLU A 273 -39.04 -14.82 80.65
CA GLU A 273 -38.54 -16.11 81.15
C GLU A 273 -37.47 -15.90 82.24
N ARG A 274 -36.55 -14.94 82.08
CA ARG A 274 -35.56 -14.58 83.10
C ARG A 274 -36.22 -14.13 84.40
N HIS A 275 -37.24 -13.28 84.34
CA HIS A 275 -38.01 -12.87 85.50
C HIS A 275 -38.70 -14.05 86.17
N ARG A 276 -39.36 -14.94 85.41
CA ARG A 276 -39.96 -16.15 85.96
C ARG A 276 -38.93 -17.04 86.66
N MET A 277 -37.77 -17.25 86.04
CA MET A 277 -36.68 -18.03 86.65
C MET A 277 -36.13 -17.38 87.92
N GLN A 278 -35.98 -16.05 87.94
CA GLN A 278 -35.58 -15.32 89.15
C GLN A 278 -36.62 -15.45 90.26
N GLU A 279 -37.91 -15.30 89.96
CA GLU A 279 -38.98 -15.51 90.95
C GLU A 279 -38.96 -16.94 91.51
N HIS A 280 -38.76 -17.96 90.66
CA HIS A 280 -38.62 -19.35 91.12
C HIS A 280 -37.39 -19.52 92.01
N GLN A 281 -36.25 -18.94 91.63
CA GLN A 281 -35.02 -18.97 92.42
C GLN A 281 -35.21 -18.28 93.78
N GLU A 282 -35.86 -17.12 93.82
CA GLU A 282 -36.15 -16.37 95.04
C GLU A 282 -37.11 -17.14 95.96
N ARG A 283 -38.19 -17.71 95.42
CA ARG A 283 -39.11 -18.57 96.18
C ARG A 283 -38.40 -19.80 96.74
N PHE A 284 -37.54 -20.44 95.94
CA PHE A 284 -36.74 -21.58 96.39
C PHE A 284 -35.75 -21.17 97.49
N ASN A 285 -35.05 -20.04 97.31
CA ASN A 285 -34.17 -19.48 98.33
C ASN A 285 -34.92 -19.15 99.63
N ALA A 286 -36.14 -18.59 99.55
CA ALA A 286 -36.97 -18.31 100.72
C ALA A 286 -37.34 -19.61 101.47
N LEU A 287 -37.75 -20.65 100.74
CA LEU A 287 -38.04 -21.97 101.33
C LEU A 287 -36.79 -22.59 101.99
N LEU A 288 -35.60 -22.43 101.39
CA LEU A 288 -34.35 -22.88 102.00
C LEU A 288 -34.01 -22.11 103.28
N VAL A 289 -34.21 -20.78 103.29
CA VAL A 289 -34.02 -19.95 104.49
C VAL A 289 -34.97 -20.38 105.61
N ASP A 290 -36.25 -20.62 105.30
CA ASP A 290 -37.23 -21.10 106.27
C ASP A 290 -36.88 -22.51 106.79
N LEU A 291 -36.40 -23.41 105.92
CA LEU A 291 -35.98 -24.76 106.31
C LEU A 291 -34.75 -24.72 107.23
N VAL A 292 -33.73 -23.92 106.90
CA VAL A 292 -32.54 -23.72 107.72
C VAL A 292 -32.87 -23.02 109.04
N GLY A 293 -33.81 -22.07 109.03
CA GLY A 293 -34.33 -21.40 110.22
C GLY A 293 -35.04 -22.38 111.16
N ASN A 294 -35.93 -23.24 110.62
CA ASN A 294 -36.60 -24.29 111.37
C ASN A 294 -35.62 -25.33 111.93
N LEU A 295 -34.62 -25.75 111.15
CA LEU A 295 -33.59 -26.68 111.62
C LEU A 295 -32.76 -26.10 112.77
N LYS A 296 -32.45 -24.80 112.74
CA LYS A 296 -31.79 -24.09 113.85
C LYS A 296 -32.69 -24.01 115.09
N SER A 297 -34.00 -23.88 114.91
CA SER A 297 -35.01 -23.85 115.98
C SER A 297 -35.22 -25.23 116.64
N LEU A 298 -35.23 -26.31 115.86
CA LEU A 298 -35.53 -27.66 116.35
C LEU A 298 -34.34 -28.37 117.01
N PHE A 299 -33.11 -28.12 116.56
CA PHE A 299 -31.94 -28.86 117.04
C PHE A 299 -30.96 -28.03 117.88
N GLY A 300 -31.22 -26.73 118.06
CA GLY A 300 -30.33 -25.82 118.77
C GLY A 300 -29.05 -25.49 117.98
N ALA A 301 -28.56 -24.25 118.10
CA ALA A 301 -27.49 -23.71 117.25
C ALA A 301 -26.18 -24.53 117.23
N SER A 302 -25.91 -25.36 118.25
CA SER A 302 -24.70 -26.19 118.31
C SER A 302 -24.75 -27.47 117.44
N TYR A 303 -25.93 -28.01 117.10
CA TYR A 303 -26.03 -29.26 116.33
C TYR A 303 -25.96 -29.03 114.82
N VAL A 304 -26.47 -27.89 114.34
CA VAL A 304 -26.49 -27.54 112.90
C VAL A 304 -25.09 -27.18 112.38
N SER A 305 -24.22 -26.62 113.23
CA SER A 305 -22.82 -26.35 112.84
C SER A 305 -21.98 -27.62 112.70
N ALA A 306 -22.36 -28.73 113.35
CA ALA A 306 -21.65 -30.01 113.27
C ALA A 306 -21.98 -30.81 112.00
N ILE A 307 -23.16 -30.60 111.40
CA ILE A 307 -23.58 -31.28 110.17
C ILE A 307 -23.06 -30.54 108.92
N ILE A 308 -22.99 -29.19 108.96
CA ILE A 308 -22.43 -28.39 107.85
C ILE A 308 -20.90 -28.47 107.82
N GLY A 309 -20.22 -28.84 108.91
CA GLY A 309 -18.77 -29.07 108.93
C GLY A 309 -18.31 -30.41 108.32
N PHE A 310 -19.22 -31.20 107.72
CA PHE A 310 -18.91 -32.50 107.09
C PHE A 310 -19.29 -32.56 105.60
N ILE A 311 -19.61 -31.42 104.98
CA ILE A 311 -19.79 -31.23 103.53
C ILE A 311 -18.89 -30.08 103.11
#